data_AF-A0A7J2MWR6-F1
#
_entry.id   AF-A0A7J2MWR6-F1
#
_cell.length_a   1.000
_cell.length_b   1.000
_cell.length_c   1.000
_cell.angle_alpha   90.00
_cell.angle_beta   90.00
_cell.angle_gamma   90.00
#
_symmetry.space_group_name_H-M   'P 1'
#
loop_
_entity.id
_entity.type
_entity.pdbx_description
1 polymer ?
#
loop_
_entity_poly.entity_id
_entity_poly.type
_entity_poly.pdbx_seq_one_letter_code
_entity_poly.pdbx_strand_id
1 'polypeptide(L)'
;MKKLFVLLMACVLVMPIFSAGQKQKTWTIDKPKAVKMGFEITKPYVEDEVIVKFKPGVTSNEISRIAKLCGGKIKHMEHPCLKRIKITGKTVEQVLEMLRNNPCVEYAEPNYIAHAFMVPNDPYYS
;
A
#
# COMPACT_ATOMS: atom_id res chain seq x y z
N MET A 1 54.46 -37.26 -0.94
CA MET A 1 54.91 -36.97 -2.32
C MET A 1 54.82 -38.22 -3.18
N LYS A 2 54.15 -38.08 -4.34
CA LYS A 2 54.33 -38.85 -5.59
C LYS A 2 53.50 -40.12 -5.86
N LYS A 3 52.77 -40.73 -4.91
CA LYS A 3 51.96 -41.95 -5.22
C LYS A 3 50.45 -41.83 -5.12
N LEU A 4 49.91 -40.83 -4.42
CA LEU A 4 48.46 -40.58 -4.38
C LEU A 4 47.97 -39.72 -5.56
N PHE A 5 48.89 -38.95 -6.16
CA PHE A 5 48.61 -38.08 -7.31
C PHE A 5 48.49 -38.83 -8.65
N VAL A 6 48.84 -40.12 -8.68
CA VAL A 6 48.91 -40.94 -9.91
C VAL A 6 47.65 -41.79 -10.11
N LEU A 7 46.81 -41.96 -9.08
CA LEU A 7 45.70 -42.93 -9.11
C LEU A 7 44.30 -42.36 -9.39
N LEU A 8 44.19 -41.10 -9.82
CA LEU A 8 42.91 -40.60 -10.36
C LEU A 8 43.10 -39.63 -11.55
N MET A 9 44.32 -39.60 -12.11
CA MET A 9 44.52 -39.32 -13.54
C MET A 9 43.99 -40.44 -14.45
N ALA A 10 43.38 -41.50 -13.87
CA ALA A 10 42.82 -42.64 -14.56
C ALA A 10 41.29 -42.58 -14.78
N CYS A 11 40.55 -41.61 -14.22
CA CYS A 11 39.12 -41.44 -14.53
C CYS A 11 38.83 -40.49 -15.69
N VAL A 12 39.88 -39.97 -16.36
CA VAL A 12 39.76 -39.04 -17.49
C VAL A 12 39.31 -39.73 -18.80
N LEU A 13 39.06 -41.05 -18.79
CA LEU A 13 38.85 -41.82 -20.02
C LEU A 13 37.55 -42.64 -20.09
N VAL A 14 36.59 -42.43 -19.19
CA VAL A 14 35.27 -43.07 -19.33
C VAL A 14 34.18 -42.10 -18.93
N MET A 15 33.52 -41.51 -19.93
CA MET A 15 32.06 -41.50 -20.09
C MET A 15 31.58 -40.28 -20.90
N PRO A 16 30.53 -40.49 -21.72
CA PRO A 16 30.33 -39.79 -22.97
C PRO A 16 29.79 -38.39 -22.79
N ILE A 17 30.00 -37.63 -23.87
CA ILE A 17 29.28 -36.45 -24.34
C ILE A 17 27.79 -36.57 -24.00
N PHE A 18 27.40 -36.16 -22.80
CA PHE A 18 26.03 -35.83 -22.49
C PHE A 18 25.92 -34.31 -22.59
N SER A 19 25.93 -33.82 -23.84
CA SER A 19 25.31 -32.55 -24.17
C SER A 19 23.80 -32.76 -24.01
N ALA A 20 23.36 -32.90 -22.77
CA ALA A 20 21.97 -32.74 -22.45
C ALA A 20 21.66 -31.29 -22.79
N GLY A 21 20.86 -31.11 -23.85
CA GLY A 21 20.10 -29.91 -24.12
C GLY A 21 19.13 -29.63 -22.98
N GLN A 22 19.65 -29.36 -21.79
CA GLN A 22 18.94 -28.65 -20.77
C GLN A 22 18.94 -27.20 -21.25
N LYS A 23 17.88 -26.81 -21.97
CA LYS A 23 17.49 -25.41 -22.04
C LYS A 23 17.43 -24.96 -20.58
N GLN A 24 18.46 -24.26 -20.15
CA GLN A 24 18.46 -23.57 -18.87
C GLN A 24 17.22 -22.71 -18.93
N LYS A 25 16.20 -23.03 -18.13
CA LYS A 25 15.14 -22.08 -17.83
C LYS A 25 15.87 -20.96 -17.14
N THR A 26 16.35 -20.00 -17.93
CA THR A 26 16.68 -18.69 -17.42
C THR A 26 15.37 -18.26 -16.80
N TRP A 27 15.33 -18.22 -15.48
CA TRP A 27 14.32 -17.48 -14.77
C TRP A 27 14.54 -16.04 -15.17
N THR A 28 14.03 -15.67 -16.35
CA THR A 28 13.77 -14.28 -16.67
C THR A 28 12.80 -13.90 -15.58
N ILE A 29 13.28 -13.15 -14.60
CA ILE A 29 12.38 -12.35 -13.79
C ILE A 29 11.72 -11.47 -14.83
N ASP A 30 10.56 -11.90 -15.32
CA ASP A 30 9.66 -11.05 -16.07
C ASP A 30 9.58 -9.80 -15.21
N LYS A 31 10.04 -8.66 -15.75
CA LYS A 31 10.00 -7.37 -15.05
C LYS A 31 8.65 -7.33 -14.36
N PRO A 32 8.58 -7.22 -13.01
CA PRO A 32 7.32 -7.35 -12.30
C PRO A 32 6.35 -6.42 -13.01
N LYS A 33 5.33 -7.01 -13.65
CA LYS A 33 4.29 -6.25 -14.33
C LYS A 33 3.84 -5.26 -13.27
N ALA A 34 4.00 -3.96 -13.53
CA ALA A 34 3.76 -2.94 -12.52
C ALA A 34 2.37 -3.19 -11.95
N VAL A 35 2.31 -3.83 -10.78
CA VAL A 35 1.07 -3.98 -10.04
C VAL A 35 0.79 -2.54 -9.69
N LYS A 36 -0.21 -1.95 -10.34
CA LYS A 36 -0.82 -0.75 -9.78
C LYS A 36 -1.26 -1.21 -8.40
N MET A 37 -0.51 -0.85 -7.37
CA MET A 37 -0.96 -0.92 -5.99
C MET A 37 -2.09 0.10 -5.88
N GLY A 38 -3.21 -0.24 -6.51
CA GLY A 38 -4.42 0.56 -6.55
C GLY A 38 -5.12 0.32 -5.25
N PHE A 39 -5.47 1.41 -4.58
CA PHE A 39 -6.42 1.37 -3.49
C PHE A 39 -7.75 0.90 -4.10
N GLU A 40 -8.13 -0.37 -3.93
CA GLU A 40 -9.41 -0.88 -4.45
C GLU A 40 -10.56 -0.34 -3.61
N ILE A 41 -11.14 0.78 -4.06
CA ILE A 41 -12.35 1.32 -3.43
C ILE A 41 -13.57 0.63 -4.01
N THR A 42 -14.14 -0.29 -3.24
CA THR A 42 -15.33 -1.06 -3.62
C THR A 42 -16.61 -0.53 -2.99
N LYS A 43 -16.52 0.34 -1.99
CA LYS A 43 -17.66 0.91 -1.25
C LYS A 43 -17.91 2.36 -1.66
N PRO A 44 -19.18 2.82 -1.75
CA PRO A 44 -19.48 4.23 -2.02
C PRO A 44 -18.85 5.17 -1.00
N TYR A 45 -18.30 6.28 -1.47
CA TYR A 45 -17.68 7.32 -0.66
C TYR A 45 -17.94 8.69 -1.28
N VAL A 46 -17.69 9.74 -0.51
CA VAL A 46 -17.76 11.12 -0.99
C VAL A 46 -16.50 11.42 -1.80
N GLU A 47 -16.63 11.64 -3.11
CA GLU A 47 -15.53 11.71 -4.09
C GLU A 47 -14.46 12.78 -3.81
N ASP A 48 -14.76 13.75 -2.96
CA ASP A 48 -13.88 14.86 -2.63
C ASP A 48 -13.66 15.01 -1.12
N GLU A 49 -13.85 13.95 -0.33
CA GLU A 49 -13.57 13.98 1.11
C GLU A 49 -12.74 12.78 1.57
N VAL A 50 -11.74 13.08 2.40
CA VAL A 50 -10.95 12.07 3.12
C VAL A 50 -11.03 12.31 4.62
N ILE A 51 -11.02 11.21 5.38
CA ILE A 51 -10.87 11.20 6.82
C ILE A 51 -9.42 10.87 7.14
N VAL A 52 -8.77 11.72 7.91
CA VAL A 52 -7.36 11.58 8.26
C VAL A 52 -7.22 11.58 9.77
N LYS A 53 -6.60 10.53 10.31
CA LYS A 53 -6.14 10.50 11.70
C LYS A 53 -4.68 10.92 11.75
N PHE A 54 -4.40 11.95 12.53
CA PHE A 54 -3.04 12.39 12.81
C PHE A 54 -2.51 11.69 14.05
N LYS A 55 -1.19 11.45 14.05
CA LYS A 55 -0.48 10.92 15.22
C LYS A 55 -0.57 11.91 16.39
N PRO A 56 -0.44 11.45 17.64
CA PRO A 56 -0.36 12.34 18.80
C PRO A 56 0.77 13.37 18.66
N GLY A 57 0.54 14.58 19.15
CA GLY A 57 1.55 15.64 19.16
C GLY A 57 1.69 16.44 17.86
N VAL A 58 1.00 16.07 16.78
CA VAL A 58 0.98 16.87 15.55
C VAL A 58 0.23 18.18 15.80
N THR A 59 0.86 19.30 15.49
CA THR A 59 0.31 20.63 15.77
C THR A 59 -0.79 21.03 14.78
N SER A 60 -1.70 21.92 15.18
CA SER A 60 -2.74 22.47 14.30
C SER A 60 -2.18 23.13 13.04
N ASN A 61 -0.97 23.69 13.11
CA ASN A 61 -0.28 24.31 11.98
C ASN A 61 0.20 23.25 10.97
N GLU A 62 0.76 22.13 11.44
CA GLU A 62 1.15 21.01 10.57
C GLU A 62 -0.07 20.36 9.91
N ILE A 63 -1.14 20.14 10.68
CA ILE A 63 -2.42 19.65 10.16
C ILE A 63 -2.93 20.57 9.05
N SER A 64 -2.92 21.89 9.28
CA SER A 64 -3.34 22.89 8.30
C SER A 64 -2.46 22.89 7.04
N ARG A 65 -1.15 22.68 7.21
CA ARG A 65 -0.21 22.55 6.08
C ARG A 65 -0.51 21.30 5.25
N ILE A 66 -0.72 20.15 5.90
CA ILE A 66 -1.05 18.89 5.24
C ILE A 66 -2.39 19.01 4.50
N ALA A 67 -3.40 19.61 5.12
CA ALA A 67 -4.69 19.84 4.46
C ALA A 67 -4.57 20.71 3.20
N LYS A 68 -3.76 21.78 3.25
CA LYS A 68 -3.45 22.61 2.06
C LYS A 68 -2.75 21.80 0.96
N LEU A 69 -1.82 20.91 1.31
CA LEU A 69 -1.14 20.02 0.34
C LEU A 69 -2.11 19.05 -0.34
N CYS A 70 -3.16 18.63 0.37
CA CYS A 70 -4.26 17.84 -0.19
C CYS A 70 -5.18 18.68 -1.10
N GLY A 71 -4.91 19.98 -1.28
CA GLY A 71 -5.77 20.89 -2.03
C GLY A 71 -7.04 21.26 -1.28
N GLY A 72 -7.05 21.14 0.04
CA GLY A 72 -8.29 21.06 0.80
C GLY A 72 -8.46 21.96 2.00
N LYS A 73 -9.71 22.05 2.45
CA LYS A 73 -10.13 22.75 3.68
C LYS A 73 -10.50 21.73 4.74
N ILE A 74 -10.06 21.98 5.98
CA ILE A 74 -10.42 21.15 7.14
C ILE A 74 -11.87 21.47 7.53
N LYS A 75 -12.70 20.43 7.59
CA LYS A 75 -14.01 20.47 8.22
C LYS A 75 -13.90 20.03 9.67
N HIS A 76 -14.69 20.67 10.52
CA HIS A 76 -14.78 20.32 11.93
C HIS A 76 -15.25 18.87 12.11
N MET A 77 -14.63 18.19 13.08
CA MET A 77 -15.05 16.89 13.63
C MET A 77 -14.83 16.95 15.14
N GLU A 78 -15.67 16.24 15.90
CA GLU A 78 -15.62 16.24 17.37
C GLU A 78 -14.33 15.61 17.90
N HIS A 79 -13.80 14.59 17.21
CA HIS A 79 -12.62 13.89 17.66
C HIS A 79 -11.33 14.71 17.38
N PRO A 80 -10.47 14.95 18.39
CA PRO A 80 -9.36 15.91 18.29
C PRO A 80 -8.33 15.52 17.23
N CYS A 81 -7.96 14.24 17.14
CA CYS A 81 -6.94 13.76 16.20
C CYS A 81 -7.48 13.41 14.80
N LEU A 82 -8.80 13.43 14.61
CA LEU A 82 -9.40 13.14 13.31
C LEU A 82 -9.80 14.44 12.62
N LYS A 83 -9.56 14.49 11.31
CA LYS A 83 -9.97 15.60 10.47
C LYS A 83 -10.62 15.09 9.21
N ARG A 84 -11.70 15.74 8.83
CA ARG A 84 -12.31 15.58 7.52
C ARG A 84 -11.75 16.67 6.62
N ILE A 85 -11.14 16.29 5.51
CA ILE A 85 -10.52 17.22 4.56
C ILE A 85 -11.32 17.19 3.27
N LYS A 86 -11.89 18.34 2.89
CA LYS A 86 -12.55 18.54 1.59
C LYS A 86 -11.48 18.83 0.55
N ILE A 87 -11.31 17.97 -0.44
CA ILE A 87 -10.29 18.01 -1.48
C ILE A 87 -10.75 18.91 -2.63
N THR A 88 -9.83 19.58 -3.31
CA THR A 88 -10.10 20.32 -4.54
C THR A 88 -8.95 20.11 -5.53
N GLY A 89 -9.29 19.79 -6.79
CA GLY A 89 -8.31 19.62 -7.86
C GLY A 89 -7.49 18.31 -7.81
N LYS A 90 -7.86 17.36 -6.95
CA LYS A 90 -7.28 16.01 -6.83
C LYS A 90 -8.38 15.00 -6.60
N THR A 91 -8.09 13.74 -6.91
CA THR A 91 -8.95 12.59 -6.55
C THR A 91 -8.63 12.11 -5.13
N VAL A 92 -9.57 11.41 -4.51
CA VAL A 92 -9.37 10.76 -3.20
C VAL A 92 -8.17 9.82 -3.24
N GLU A 93 -8.03 9.01 -4.29
CA GLU A 93 -6.94 8.03 -4.45
C GLU A 93 -5.57 8.72 -4.49
N GLN A 94 -5.45 9.83 -5.22
CA GLN A 94 -4.22 10.62 -5.27
C GLN A 94 -3.86 11.18 -3.89
N VAL A 95 -4.86 11.67 -3.14
CA VAL A 95 -4.63 12.20 -1.79
C VAL A 95 -4.24 11.10 -0.82
N LEU A 96 -4.90 9.94 -0.88
CA LEU A 96 -4.56 8.79 -0.03
C LEU A 96 -3.14 8.28 -0.30
N GLU A 97 -2.73 8.19 -1.57
CA GLU A 97 -1.36 7.80 -1.93
C GLU A 97 -0.33 8.81 -1.40
N MET A 98 -0.64 10.11 -1.45
CA MET A 98 0.21 11.16 -0.86
C MET A 98 0.32 11.03 0.67
N LEU A 99 -0.78 10.68 1.35
CA LEU A 99 -0.82 10.60 2.81
C LEU A 99 -0.26 9.29 3.36
N ARG A 100 -0.23 8.21 2.58
CA ARG A 100 0.18 6.87 3.00
C ARG A 100 1.53 6.83 3.73
N ASN A 101 2.49 7.62 3.25
CA ASN A 101 3.85 7.65 3.78
C ASN A 101 4.15 8.93 4.59
N ASN A 102 3.12 9.71 4.94
CA ASN A 102 3.32 10.94 5.69
C ASN A 102 3.61 10.63 7.18
N PRO A 103 4.72 11.10 7.76
CA PRO A 103 5.12 10.74 9.12
C PRO A 103 4.15 11.27 10.20
N CYS A 104 3.37 12.31 9.91
CA CYS A 104 2.38 12.88 10.82
C CYS A 104 1.02 12.15 10.79
N VAL A 105 0.80 11.28 9.80
CA VAL A 105 -0.48 10.58 9.59
C VAL A 105 -0.41 9.19 10.20
N GLU A 106 -1.42 8.82 10.98
CA GLU A 106 -1.60 7.46 11.49
C GLU A 106 -2.33 6.59 10.47
N TYR A 107 -3.42 7.11 9.90
CA TYR A 107 -4.10 6.53 8.75
C TYR A 107 -4.91 7.60 8.01
N ALA A 108 -5.25 7.31 6.76
CA ALA A 108 -6.18 8.10 5.95
C ALA A 108 -7.10 7.16 5.16
N GLU A 109 -8.38 7.49 5.07
CA GLU A 109 -9.39 6.71 4.36
C GLU A 109 -10.39 7.62 3.61
N PRO A 110 -11.11 7.08 2.61
CA PRO A 110 -12.25 7.77 2.02
C PRO A 110 -13.33 8.06 3.06
N ASN A 111 -14.06 9.16 2.90
CA ASN A 111 -15.29 9.37 3.67
C ASN A 111 -16.42 8.47 3.11
N TYR A 112 -16.50 7.24 3.61
CA TYR A 112 -17.49 6.25 3.16
C TYR A 112 -18.92 6.65 3.49
N ILE A 113 -19.85 6.31 2.60
CA ILE A 113 -21.28 6.46 2.82
C ILE A 113 -21.80 5.18 3.48
N ALA A 114 -22.24 5.28 4.73
CA ALA A 114 -22.85 4.18 5.48
C ALA A 114 -24.37 4.29 5.47
N HIS A 115 -25.05 3.14 5.54
CA HIS A 115 -26.50 3.04 5.60
C HIS A 115 -26.93 2.25 6.85
N ALA A 116 -28.05 2.66 7.45
CA ALA A 116 -28.65 1.87 8.53
C ALA A 116 -29.18 0.54 7.97
N PHE A 117 -28.84 -0.56 8.63
CA PHE A 117 -29.30 -1.89 8.23
C PHE A 117 -30.65 -2.27 8.84
N MET A 118 -31.00 -1.64 9.97
CA MET A 118 -32.21 -1.93 10.73
C MET A 118 -32.55 -0.74 11.62
N VAL A 119 -33.84 -0.58 11.91
CA VAL A 119 -34.32 0.34 12.95
C VAL A 119 -34.36 -0.43 14.29
N PRO A 120 -33.80 0.13 15.38
CA PRO A 120 -33.84 -0.52 16.70
C PRO A 120 -35.25 -0.93 17.13
N ASN A 121 -35.36 -2.07 17.80
CA ASN A 121 -36.62 -2.58 18.36
C ASN A 121 -36.89 -2.06 19.79
N ASP A 122 -36.25 -0.95 20.18
CA ASP A 122 -36.43 -0.35 21.50
C ASP A 122 -37.70 0.52 21.52
N PRO A 123 -38.64 0.31 22.47
CA PRO A 123 -39.88 1.09 22.54
C PRO A 123 -39.68 2.61 22.68
N TYR A 124 -38.50 3.06 23.11
CA TYR A 124 -38.16 4.47 23.27
C TYR A 124 -37.31 5.03 22.10
N TYR A 125 -37.03 4.26 21.06
CA TYR A 125 -36.36 4.76 19.86
C TYR A 125 -37.33 5.54 18.96
N SER A 126 -36.99 6.80 18.66
CA SER A 126 -37.74 7.70 17.75
C SER A 126 -36.83 8.41 16.78
#